data_AF-A0A3D4B599-F1
#
_entry.id   AF-A0A3D4B599-F1
#
_cell.length_a   1.000
_cell.length_b   1.000
_cell.length_c   1.000
_cell.angle_alpha   90.00
_cell.angle_beta   90.00
_cell.angle_gamma   90.00
#
_symmetry.space_group_name_H-M   'P 1'
#
loop_
_entity.id
_entity.type
_entity.pdbx_description
1 polymer ?
#
loop_
_entity_poly.entity_id
_entity_poly.type
_entity_poly.pdbx_seq_one_letter_code
_entity_poly.pdbx_strand_id
1 'polypeptide(L)'
;MMIPEAWENHESMSEEKKAFYAYHSCLMEPWDGPALIAACDGDRICTTLDRNGLRPFRYVVTKDRFVVGASETGVLDIPAERVLYKGRLQPGRLFLIDTVQGRIIGDDEIKRQVSIRQPYGQWLAENMITVNDLPEPAPEHVPGLDLETLEARQRAFGYTSEELKILIGPMAETGAEPIGSMGNDTPLAVLSNKPQLLFHYFKQLFAQVTNPPLDAIREELVTSLETSIGTEKDLFDESPEHCRQLHLKQPILSNEAFARIKDLDLPGLKSVTLSTLFPKSGATGALEQAVDRLCIEAARAIREGGATLVILSDRGIGPDQIQIPSLLATAAVHHYLIREGLRTRAGLLVESGEAREVMHCCLLIGYGASAVNPYLTLETVAWMCIDGLIDSDISSEQAEKNILKALGKGILKTMSKMGISTIQCYHGAQIFEAIGLKQSVIDKYFTWTASRIEGVGLEEIEQEYRQHHHHGYPERPVAADHTLDVGGYYQWRKDGEHHLFNPQTIALLQLSTRIGDPNRFREYTNLIEEQIEQIGTLRGLLDFKPL
;
A
#
# COMPACT_ATOMS: atom_id res chain seq x y z
N MET A 1 -11.78 -19.93 -6.22
CA MET A 1 -10.38 -19.54 -6.38
C MET A 1 -10.28 -18.13 -6.94
N MET A 2 -10.39 -17.89 -8.25
CA MET A 2 -10.17 -16.55 -8.85
C MET A 2 -11.17 -15.46 -8.40
N ILE A 3 -12.46 -15.77 -8.31
CA ILE A 3 -13.51 -14.81 -7.89
C ILE A 3 -14.17 -15.38 -6.62
N PRO A 4 -13.50 -15.29 -5.44
CA PRO A 4 -14.05 -15.80 -4.20
C PRO A 4 -15.17 -14.89 -3.69
N GLU A 5 -16.12 -15.48 -2.96
CA GLU A 5 -17.09 -14.71 -2.16
C GLU A 5 -16.35 -13.96 -1.04
N ALA A 6 -16.91 -12.86 -0.53
CA ALA A 6 -16.41 -12.24 0.69
C ALA A 6 -16.63 -13.18 1.88
N TRP A 7 -15.55 -13.63 2.52
CA TRP A 7 -15.59 -14.71 3.51
C TRP A 7 -14.96 -14.32 4.86
N GLU A 8 -14.02 -13.37 4.84
CA GLU A 8 -13.18 -12.96 5.97
C GLU A 8 -14.03 -12.44 7.14
N ASN A 9 -14.98 -11.54 6.83
CA ASN A 9 -15.87 -10.92 7.82
C ASN A 9 -17.27 -11.57 7.86
N HIS A 10 -17.47 -12.73 7.22
CA HIS A 10 -18.79 -13.35 7.07
C HIS A 10 -19.12 -14.31 8.23
N GLU A 11 -19.67 -13.77 9.31
CA GLU A 11 -19.93 -14.52 10.56
C GLU A 11 -20.76 -15.80 10.38
N SER A 12 -21.81 -15.76 9.56
CA SER A 12 -22.75 -16.88 9.37
C SER A 12 -22.32 -17.91 8.32
N MET A 13 -21.12 -17.79 7.74
CA MET A 13 -20.59 -18.76 6.78
C MET A 13 -20.15 -20.03 7.50
N SER A 14 -20.38 -21.21 6.90
CA SER A 14 -19.93 -22.47 7.49
C SER A 14 -18.41 -22.55 7.55
N GLU A 15 -17.89 -23.24 8.57
CA GLU A 15 -16.44 -23.35 8.80
C GLU A 15 -15.72 -24.09 7.67
N GLU A 16 -16.36 -25.08 7.04
CA GLU A 16 -15.79 -25.78 5.88
C GLU A 16 -15.62 -24.84 4.70
N LYS A 17 -16.58 -23.93 4.49
CA LYS A 17 -16.54 -22.96 3.39
C LYS A 17 -15.52 -21.86 3.66
N LYS A 18 -15.43 -21.37 4.90
CA LYS A 18 -14.36 -20.44 5.32
C LYS A 18 -12.98 -21.07 5.13
N ALA A 19 -12.80 -22.31 5.59
CA ALA A 19 -11.55 -23.05 5.44
C ALA A 19 -11.17 -23.25 3.97
N PHE A 20 -12.15 -23.56 3.10
CA PHE A 20 -11.91 -23.63 1.66
C PHE A 20 -11.36 -22.32 1.11
N TYR A 21 -11.97 -21.17 1.43
CA TYR A 21 -11.50 -19.89 0.92
C TYR A 21 -10.16 -19.46 1.54
N ALA A 22 -9.97 -19.65 2.85
CA ALA A 22 -8.71 -19.37 3.54
C ALA A 22 -7.54 -20.19 2.99
N TYR A 23 -7.78 -21.46 2.61
CA TYR A 23 -6.76 -22.26 1.94
C TYR A 23 -6.45 -21.71 0.55
N HIS A 24 -7.47 -21.41 -0.26
CA HIS A 24 -7.27 -20.93 -1.63
C HIS A 24 -6.70 -19.51 -1.71
N SER A 25 -6.85 -18.67 -0.68
CA SER A 25 -6.22 -17.35 -0.62
C SER A 25 -4.70 -17.41 -0.46
N CYS A 26 -4.12 -18.56 -0.07
CA CYS A 26 -2.69 -18.82 -0.10
C CYS A 26 -2.15 -19.15 -1.50
N LEU A 27 -3.03 -19.51 -2.44
CA LEU A 27 -2.66 -19.94 -3.80
C LEU A 27 -2.85 -18.83 -4.84
N MET A 28 -3.88 -18.01 -4.68
CA MET A 28 -4.31 -17.06 -5.69
C MET A 28 -5.00 -15.87 -5.03
N GLU A 29 -4.52 -14.68 -5.35
CA GLU A 29 -5.17 -13.43 -5.01
C GLU A 29 -6.53 -13.30 -5.75
N PRO A 30 -7.54 -12.66 -5.14
CA PRO A 30 -8.80 -12.42 -5.82
C PRO A 30 -8.61 -11.57 -7.08
N TRP A 31 -9.36 -11.87 -8.14
CA TRP A 31 -9.42 -11.01 -9.33
C TRP A 31 -10.61 -10.07 -9.18
N ASP A 32 -10.32 -8.89 -8.65
CA ASP A 32 -11.33 -7.93 -8.23
C ASP A 32 -11.76 -6.95 -9.34
N GLY A 33 -12.89 -6.29 -9.10
CA GLY A 33 -13.51 -5.33 -10.02
C GLY A 33 -14.88 -5.80 -10.55
N PRO A 34 -15.66 -4.90 -11.16
CA PRO A 34 -17.01 -5.24 -11.63
C PRO A 34 -16.99 -6.35 -12.69
N ALA A 35 -17.59 -7.49 -12.38
CA ALA A 35 -17.56 -8.65 -13.28
C ALA A 35 -18.89 -9.40 -13.34
N LEU A 36 -19.26 -9.77 -14.56
CA LEU A 36 -20.24 -10.82 -14.84
C LEU A 36 -19.53 -11.82 -15.76
N ILE A 37 -19.27 -13.00 -15.23
CA ILE A 37 -18.58 -14.06 -15.97
C ILE A 37 -19.57 -15.18 -16.25
N ALA A 38 -19.70 -15.54 -17.52
CA ALA A 38 -20.36 -16.75 -17.98
C ALA A 38 -19.31 -17.68 -18.59
N ALA A 39 -19.21 -18.90 -18.09
CA ALA A 39 -18.26 -19.92 -18.53
C ALA A 39 -18.99 -21.20 -18.89
N CYS A 40 -18.44 -21.97 -19.82
CA CYS A 40 -18.96 -23.27 -20.24
C CYS A 40 -17.80 -24.24 -20.47
N ASP A 41 -17.92 -25.46 -19.94
CA ASP A 41 -16.95 -26.55 -20.16
C ASP A 41 -17.41 -27.56 -21.22
N GLY A 42 -18.56 -27.31 -21.86
CA GLY A 42 -19.21 -28.18 -22.83
C GLY A 42 -20.45 -28.88 -22.26
N ASP A 43 -20.40 -29.29 -20.99
CA ASP A 43 -21.48 -30.02 -20.30
C ASP A 43 -22.24 -29.12 -19.31
N ARG A 44 -21.54 -28.13 -18.75
CA ARG A 44 -22.03 -27.25 -17.71
C ARG A 44 -21.82 -25.79 -18.10
N ILE A 45 -22.79 -24.97 -17.73
CA ILE A 45 -22.73 -23.51 -17.89
C ILE A 45 -22.75 -22.90 -16.49
N CYS A 46 -21.71 -22.17 -16.13
CA CYS A 46 -21.60 -21.45 -14.87
C CYS A 46 -21.66 -19.94 -15.11
N THR A 47 -22.43 -19.23 -14.29
CA THR A 47 -22.41 -17.78 -14.24
C THR A 47 -22.11 -17.33 -12.82
N THR A 48 -21.20 -16.37 -12.68
CA THR A 48 -20.83 -15.74 -11.40
C THR A 48 -20.74 -14.22 -11.53
N LEU A 49 -20.90 -13.53 -10.41
CA LEU A 49 -20.62 -12.11 -10.27
C LEU A 49 -19.35 -11.92 -9.46
N ASP A 50 -18.79 -10.72 -9.53
CA ASP A 50 -17.80 -10.26 -8.56
C ASP A 50 -18.33 -10.31 -7.12
N ARG A 51 -17.42 -10.22 -6.14
CA ARG A 51 -17.76 -10.30 -4.71
C ARG A 51 -18.75 -9.24 -4.25
N ASN A 52 -18.81 -8.10 -4.94
CA ASN A 52 -19.67 -6.97 -4.62
C ASN A 52 -20.98 -6.98 -5.44
N GLY A 53 -21.07 -7.83 -6.47
CA GLY A 53 -22.21 -7.92 -7.38
C GLY A 53 -22.46 -6.64 -8.17
N LEU A 54 -21.38 -6.00 -8.65
CA LEU A 54 -21.43 -4.70 -9.32
C LEU A 54 -22.00 -4.74 -10.74
N ARG A 55 -22.19 -5.94 -11.31
CA ARG A 55 -22.84 -6.15 -12.61
C ARG A 55 -24.20 -6.85 -12.45
N PRO A 56 -25.23 -6.44 -13.20
CA PRO A 56 -26.52 -7.09 -13.14
C PRO A 56 -26.50 -8.42 -13.91
N PHE A 57 -27.13 -9.43 -13.34
CA PHE A 57 -27.49 -10.65 -14.06
C PHE A 57 -28.87 -11.13 -13.62
N ARG A 58 -29.74 -11.32 -14.62
CA ARG A 58 -31.14 -11.71 -14.48
C ARG A 58 -31.36 -12.94 -15.33
N TYR A 59 -32.18 -13.87 -14.84
CA TYR A 59 -32.52 -15.05 -15.61
C TYR A 59 -34.00 -15.40 -15.52
N VAL A 60 -34.51 -16.00 -16.58
CA VAL A 60 -35.88 -16.51 -16.70
C VAL A 60 -35.81 -17.99 -16.99
N VAL A 61 -36.53 -18.77 -16.20
CA VAL A 61 -36.71 -20.21 -16.43
C VAL A 61 -38.12 -20.44 -16.93
N THR A 62 -38.25 -21.16 -18.03
CA THR A 62 -39.53 -21.48 -18.66
C THR A 62 -40.01 -22.87 -18.26
N LYS A 63 -41.31 -23.13 -18.44
CA LYS A 63 -41.94 -24.43 -18.17
C LYS A 63 -41.43 -25.54 -19.10
N ASP A 64 -40.96 -25.18 -20.30
CA ASP A 64 -40.33 -26.07 -21.27
C ASP A 64 -38.80 -26.22 -21.06
N ARG A 65 -38.30 -25.87 -19.87
CA ARG A 65 -36.91 -26.05 -19.43
C ARG A 65 -35.86 -25.23 -20.21
N PHE A 66 -36.29 -24.18 -20.90
CA PHE A 66 -35.39 -23.18 -21.45
C PHE A 66 -34.98 -22.16 -20.39
N VAL A 67 -33.69 -21.80 -20.34
CA VAL A 67 -33.14 -20.80 -19.43
C VAL A 67 -32.57 -19.66 -20.25
N VAL A 68 -32.99 -18.44 -19.94
CA VAL A 68 -32.47 -17.21 -20.59
C VAL A 68 -31.83 -16.36 -19.51
N GLY A 69 -30.52 -16.20 -19.57
CA GLY A 69 -29.74 -15.31 -18.70
C GLY A 69 -29.20 -14.12 -19.47
N ALA A 70 -29.32 -12.91 -18.91
CA ALA A 70 -28.80 -11.69 -19.51
C ALA A 70 -28.54 -10.61 -18.44
N SER A 71 -27.83 -9.55 -18.81
CA SER A 71 -27.63 -8.39 -17.92
C SER A 71 -28.92 -7.63 -17.62
N GLU A 72 -29.92 -7.76 -18.48
CA GLU A 72 -31.22 -7.10 -18.36
C GLU A 72 -32.38 -8.11 -18.49
N THR A 73 -33.55 -7.75 -17.98
CA THR A 73 -34.79 -8.51 -18.21
C THR A 73 -35.48 -8.04 -19.48
N GLY A 74 -36.12 -8.95 -20.22
CA GLY A 74 -36.91 -8.58 -21.42
C GLY A 74 -36.10 -8.60 -22.72
N VAL A 75 -34.91 -9.19 -22.72
CA VAL A 75 -34.08 -9.37 -23.92
C VAL A 75 -34.72 -10.28 -24.98
N LEU A 76 -35.65 -11.14 -24.57
CA LEU A 76 -36.45 -11.99 -25.45
C LEU A 76 -37.92 -11.88 -25.08
N ASP A 77 -38.78 -11.92 -26.09
CA ASP A 77 -40.23 -11.93 -25.92
C ASP A 77 -40.71 -13.32 -25.51
N ILE A 78 -40.90 -13.52 -24.20
CA ILE A 78 -41.35 -14.79 -23.60
C ILE A 78 -42.74 -14.56 -23.00
N PRO A 79 -43.81 -15.20 -23.52
CA PRO A 79 -45.15 -15.11 -22.96
C PRO A 79 -45.17 -15.45 -21.47
N ALA A 80 -45.87 -14.65 -20.67
CA ALA A 80 -45.93 -14.82 -19.20
C ALA A 80 -46.39 -16.22 -18.77
N GLU A 81 -47.28 -16.84 -19.54
CA GLU A 81 -47.81 -18.19 -19.29
C GLU A 81 -46.74 -19.29 -19.40
N ARG A 82 -45.66 -19.06 -20.17
CA ARG A 82 -44.54 -19.99 -20.32
C ARG A 82 -43.48 -19.83 -19.23
N VAL A 83 -43.50 -18.73 -18.48
CA VAL A 83 -42.53 -18.49 -17.41
C VAL A 83 -42.85 -19.41 -16.22
N LEU A 84 -41.84 -20.16 -15.77
CA LEU A 84 -41.91 -20.91 -14.52
C LEU A 84 -41.54 -20.01 -13.34
N TYR A 85 -40.38 -19.36 -13.41
CA TYR A 85 -39.97 -18.32 -12.46
C TYR A 85 -38.90 -17.40 -13.06
N LYS A 86 -38.66 -16.27 -12.39
CA LYS A 86 -37.61 -15.29 -12.72
C LYS A 86 -36.70 -15.11 -11.52
N GLY A 87 -35.41 -14.95 -11.76
CA GLY A 87 -34.40 -14.79 -10.73
C GLY A 87 -33.34 -13.75 -11.07
N ARG A 88 -32.47 -13.49 -10.10
CA ARG A 88 -31.27 -12.67 -10.25
C ARG A 88 -30.12 -13.35 -9.54
N LEU A 89 -28.90 -13.14 -10.04
CA LEU A 89 -27.70 -13.54 -9.30
C LEU A 89 -27.38 -12.48 -8.25
N GLN A 90 -26.94 -12.93 -7.08
CA GLN A 90 -26.58 -12.10 -5.93
C GLN A 90 -25.06 -12.12 -5.77
N PRO A 91 -24.47 -11.11 -5.11
CA PRO A 91 -23.03 -11.09 -4.82
C PRO A 91 -22.56 -12.42 -4.22
N GLY A 92 -21.42 -12.91 -4.70
CA GLY A 92 -20.81 -14.15 -4.22
C GLY A 92 -21.52 -15.46 -4.60
N ARG A 93 -22.72 -15.44 -5.21
CA ARG A 93 -23.45 -16.67 -5.60
C ARG A 93 -23.07 -17.16 -6.99
N LEU A 94 -23.20 -18.47 -7.17
CA LEU A 94 -23.03 -19.17 -8.45
C LEU A 94 -24.38 -19.59 -9.03
N PHE A 95 -24.50 -19.49 -10.35
CA PHE A 95 -25.61 -20.04 -11.12
C PHE A 95 -25.06 -21.09 -12.08
N LEU A 96 -25.27 -22.38 -11.76
CA LEU A 96 -24.74 -23.49 -12.54
C LEU A 96 -25.88 -24.29 -13.17
N ILE A 97 -25.81 -24.48 -14.48
CA ILE A 97 -26.67 -25.37 -15.24
C ILE A 97 -25.82 -26.59 -15.61
N ASP A 98 -26.25 -27.77 -15.20
CA ASP A 98 -25.66 -29.04 -15.62
C ASP A 98 -26.58 -29.69 -16.66
N THR A 99 -26.14 -29.75 -17.91
CA THR A 99 -26.94 -30.26 -19.02
C THR A 99 -27.02 -31.79 -19.02
N VAL A 100 -26.04 -32.46 -18.41
CA VAL A 100 -26.00 -33.93 -18.26
C VAL A 100 -27.03 -34.37 -17.21
N GLN A 101 -27.08 -33.69 -16.06
CA GLN A 101 -28.12 -33.90 -15.05
C GLN A 101 -29.47 -33.27 -15.42
N GLY A 102 -29.45 -32.35 -16.39
CA GLY A 102 -30.60 -31.60 -16.87
C GLY A 102 -31.15 -30.59 -15.85
N ARG A 103 -30.40 -30.16 -14.84
CA ARG A 103 -30.93 -29.29 -13.78
C ARG A 103 -30.04 -28.11 -13.49
N ILE A 104 -30.63 -27.08 -12.90
CA ILE A 104 -29.89 -25.99 -12.26
C ILE A 104 -29.45 -26.50 -10.89
N ILE A 105 -28.15 -26.44 -10.63
CA ILE A 105 -27.55 -26.83 -9.34
C ILE A 105 -27.53 -25.59 -8.44
N GLY A 106 -27.99 -25.75 -7.19
CA GLY A 106 -28.04 -24.65 -6.22
C GLY A 106 -26.65 -24.24 -5.73
N ASP A 107 -26.48 -22.96 -5.40
CA ASP A 107 -25.22 -22.38 -4.89
C ASP A 107 -24.66 -23.15 -3.68
N ASP A 108 -25.51 -23.41 -2.68
CA ASP A 108 -25.13 -24.12 -1.46
C ASP A 108 -24.67 -25.55 -1.73
N GLU A 109 -25.29 -26.23 -2.71
CA GLU A 109 -24.93 -27.58 -3.10
C GLU A 109 -23.52 -27.61 -3.73
N ILE A 110 -23.25 -26.69 -4.66
CA ILE A 110 -21.96 -26.60 -5.35
C ILE A 110 -20.86 -26.26 -4.36
N LYS A 111 -21.07 -25.22 -3.57
CA LYS A 111 -20.08 -24.73 -2.61
C LYS A 111 -19.77 -25.76 -1.55
N ARG A 112 -20.79 -26.47 -1.06
CA ARG A 112 -20.59 -27.58 -0.12
C ARG A 112 -19.79 -28.71 -0.74
N GLN A 113 -20.07 -29.09 -2.00
CA GLN A 113 -19.32 -30.16 -2.67
C GLN A 113 -17.83 -29.82 -2.81
N VAL A 114 -17.49 -28.58 -3.17
CA VAL A 114 -16.08 -28.17 -3.30
C VAL A 114 -15.41 -27.94 -1.95
N SER A 115 -16.12 -27.40 -0.96
CA SER A 115 -15.54 -27.06 0.33
C SER A 115 -15.18 -28.27 1.19
N ILE A 116 -15.81 -29.43 0.94
CA ILE A 116 -15.53 -30.68 1.66
C ILE A 116 -14.67 -31.66 0.85
N ARG A 117 -14.21 -31.26 -0.35
CA ARG A 117 -13.41 -32.12 -1.24
C ARG A 117 -12.10 -32.57 -0.59
N GLN A 118 -11.50 -31.71 0.23
CA GLN A 118 -10.28 -31.94 0.99
C GLN A 118 -10.48 -31.47 2.43
N PRO A 119 -9.65 -31.95 3.38
CA PRO A 119 -9.73 -31.51 4.78
C PRO A 119 -9.03 -30.15 4.98
N TYR A 120 -9.47 -29.11 4.25
CA TYR A 120 -8.83 -27.78 4.25
C TYR A 120 -8.66 -27.19 5.65
N GLY A 121 -9.66 -27.35 6.53
CA GLY A 121 -9.60 -26.86 7.91
C GLY A 121 -8.50 -27.54 8.73
N GLN A 122 -8.27 -28.83 8.51
CA GLN A 122 -7.17 -29.56 9.15
C GLN A 122 -5.82 -29.07 8.61
N TRP A 123 -5.70 -28.91 7.29
CA TRP A 123 -4.46 -28.42 6.68
C TRP A 123 -4.07 -27.04 7.20
N LEU A 124 -5.04 -26.12 7.29
CA LEU A 124 -4.84 -24.79 7.85
C LEU A 124 -4.38 -24.86 9.31
N ALA A 125 -5.08 -25.61 10.16
CA ALA A 125 -4.74 -25.73 11.57
C ALA A 125 -3.35 -26.34 11.83
N GLU A 126 -2.89 -27.23 10.96
CA GLU A 126 -1.60 -27.91 11.11
C GLU A 126 -0.41 -27.15 10.47
N ASN A 127 -0.65 -26.30 9.46
CA ASN A 127 0.42 -25.71 8.64
C ASN A 127 0.44 -24.18 8.60
N MET A 128 -0.70 -23.51 8.76
CA MET A 128 -0.75 -22.05 8.75
C MET A 128 -0.28 -21.52 10.10
N ILE A 129 0.69 -20.62 10.07
CA ILE A 129 1.31 -20.07 11.28
C ILE A 129 0.92 -18.60 11.37
N THR A 130 0.43 -18.16 12.53
CA THR A 130 0.21 -16.74 12.80
C THR A 130 1.38 -16.16 13.59
N VAL A 131 1.54 -14.84 13.58
CA VAL A 131 2.60 -14.16 14.36
C VAL A 131 2.54 -14.47 15.86
N ASN A 132 1.34 -14.75 16.39
CA ASN A 132 1.16 -15.09 17.80
C ASN A 132 1.57 -16.51 18.13
N ASP A 133 1.65 -17.40 17.14
CA ASP A 133 2.10 -18.79 17.31
C ASP A 133 3.64 -18.89 17.31
N LEU A 134 4.31 -17.82 16.86
CA LEU A 134 5.78 -17.75 16.86
C LEU A 134 6.31 -17.59 18.29
N PRO A 135 7.52 -18.11 18.58
CA PRO A 135 8.16 -17.92 19.87
C PRO A 135 8.23 -16.45 20.25
N GLU A 136 8.04 -16.15 21.53
CA GLU A 136 8.27 -14.79 22.02
C GLU A 136 9.72 -14.38 21.72
N PRO A 137 9.95 -13.16 21.23
CA PRO A 137 11.29 -12.70 20.93
C PRO A 137 12.03 -12.57 22.26
N ALA A 138 13.33 -12.91 22.27
CA ALA A 138 14.16 -12.60 23.42
C ALA A 138 14.07 -11.07 23.69
N PRO A 139 13.99 -10.61 24.95
CA PRO A 139 13.84 -9.18 25.25
C PRO A 139 14.92 -8.29 24.62
N GLU A 140 16.11 -8.86 24.40
CA GLU A 140 17.26 -8.23 23.72
C GLU A 140 17.09 -8.07 22.21
N HIS A 141 16.18 -8.82 21.59
CA HIS A 141 15.88 -8.78 20.15
C HIS A 141 14.71 -7.83 19.81
N VAL A 142 13.93 -7.41 20.80
CA VAL A 142 12.99 -6.30 20.63
C VAL A 142 13.81 -5.01 20.73
N PRO A 143 13.96 -4.23 19.65
CA PRO A 143 14.78 -3.05 19.70
C PRO A 143 14.24 -2.07 20.74
N GLY A 144 15.07 -1.72 21.72
CA GLY A 144 14.72 -0.75 22.75
C GLY A 144 14.61 0.67 22.21
N LEU A 145 14.00 1.56 23.00
CA LEU A 145 13.94 3.00 22.71
C LEU A 145 15.33 3.62 22.84
N ASP A 146 15.98 3.87 21.70
CA ASP A 146 17.22 4.64 21.64
C ASP A 146 16.90 6.14 21.51
N LEU A 147 16.65 6.77 22.66
CA LEU A 147 16.36 8.19 22.77
C LEU A 147 17.57 9.08 22.48
N GLU A 148 18.80 8.58 22.63
CA GLU A 148 20.01 9.37 22.43
C GLU A 148 20.22 9.69 20.94
N THR A 149 19.91 8.73 20.06
CA THR A 149 20.09 8.90 18.61
C THR A 149 18.79 9.20 17.86
N LEU A 150 17.63 9.20 18.54
CA LEU A 150 16.32 9.34 17.91
C LEU A 150 16.21 10.58 17.02
N GLU A 151 16.59 11.74 17.54
CA GLU A 151 16.47 13.01 16.80
C GLU A 151 17.39 13.03 15.57
N ALA A 152 18.63 12.54 15.71
CA ALA A 152 19.57 12.45 14.59
C ALA A 152 19.04 11.51 13.50
N ARG A 153 18.41 10.39 13.88
CA ARG A 153 17.75 9.46 12.96
C ARG A 153 16.54 10.10 12.28
N GLN A 154 15.64 10.73 13.04
CA GLN A 154 14.48 11.46 12.51
C GLN A 154 14.90 12.48 11.45
N ARG A 155 15.94 13.27 11.72
CA ARG A 155 16.52 14.23 10.78
C ARG A 155 17.11 13.57 9.54
N ALA A 156 17.85 12.47 9.71
CA ALA A 156 18.42 11.71 8.60
C ALA A 156 17.36 11.08 7.67
N PHE A 157 16.17 10.78 8.20
CA PHE A 157 15.00 10.31 7.45
C PHE A 157 14.02 11.43 7.04
N GLY A 158 14.39 12.70 7.26
CA GLY A 158 13.63 13.86 6.82
C GLY A 158 12.33 14.12 7.58
N TYR A 159 12.22 13.68 8.85
CA TYR A 159 11.08 14.01 9.69
C TYR A 159 11.07 15.50 10.05
N THR A 160 9.89 16.06 10.13
CA THR A 160 9.66 17.46 10.49
C THR A 160 8.75 17.59 11.70
N SER A 161 8.88 18.69 12.42
CA SER A 161 7.99 19.02 13.54
C SER A 161 6.52 19.15 13.10
N GLU A 162 6.28 19.55 11.84
CA GLU A 162 4.94 19.61 11.25
C GLU A 162 4.31 18.23 11.12
N GLU A 163 5.03 17.25 10.55
CA GLU A 163 4.52 15.87 10.42
C GLU A 163 4.23 15.25 11.78
N LEU A 164 5.11 15.45 12.76
CA LEU A 164 4.91 14.95 14.12
C LEU A 164 3.60 15.49 14.72
N LYS A 165 3.36 16.80 14.57
CA LYS A 165 2.21 17.48 15.17
C LYS A 165 0.90 17.29 14.41
N ILE A 166 0.94 17.31 13.08
CA ILE A 166 -0.27 17.30 12.23
C ILE A 166 -0.64 15.87 11.82
N LEU A 167 0.32 14.95 11.71
CA LEU A 167 0.10 13.58 11.26
C LEU A 167 0.23 12.56 12.37
N ILE A 168 1.44 12.41 12.92
CA ILE A 168 1.78 11.28 13.81
C ILE A 168 1.02 11.40 15.13
N GLY A 169 1.02 12.57 15.78
CA GLY A 169 0.31 12.82 17.03
C GLY A 169 -1.19 12.49 16.93
N PRO A 170 -1.94 13.10 15.99
CA PRO A 170 -3.36 12.80 15.81
C PRO A 170 -3.65 11.32 15.47
N MET A 171 -2.79 10.65 14.69
CA MET A 171 -2.94 9.22 14.43
C MET A 171 -2.73 8.38 15.71
N ALA A 172 -1.75 8.74 16.54
CA ALA A 172 -1.49 8.10 17.81
C ALA A 172 -2.63 8.32 18.82
N GLU A 173 -3.29 9.47 18.80
CA GLU A 173 -4.40 9.78 19.69
C GLU A 173 -5.70 9.10 19.26
N THR A 174 -6.08 9.23 17.99
CA THR A 174 -7.42 8.87 17.51
C THR A 174 -7.49 7.49 16.85
N GLY A 175 -6.35 6.93 16.43
CA GLY A 175 -6.29 5.71 15.64
C GLY A 175 -6.89 5.86 14.24
N ALA A 176 -6.93 7.09 13.71
CA ALA A 176 -7.37 7.43 12.38
C ALA A 176 -6.46 8.50 11.77
N GLU A 177 -6.35 8.49 10.45
CA GLU A 177 -5.63 9.54 9.71
C GLU A 177 -6.29 10.91 9.94
N PRO A 178 -5.52 11.98 10.18
CA PRO A 178 -6.05 13.31 10.40
C PRO A 178 -6.75 13.86 9.16
N ILE A 179 -7.73 14.74 9.39
CA ILE A 179 -8.44 15.43 8.32
C ILE A 179 -7.85 16.84 8.16
N GLY A 180 -7.46 17.17 6.92
CA GLY A 180 -7.07 18.52 6.50
C GLY A 180 -8.17 19.21 5.69
N SER A 181 -7.90 20.44 5.25
CA SER A 181 -8.77 21.20 4.34
C SER A 181 -7.93 22.06 3.40
N MET A 182 -8.59 22.69 2.41
CA MET A 182 -7.97 23.40 1.27
C MET A 182 -7.27 22.46 0.27
N GLY A 183 -6.87 23.02 -0.87
CA GLY A 183 -6.12 22.29 -1.90
C GLY A 183 -4.63 22.24 -1.56
N ASN A 184 -3.91 21.29 -2.17
CA ASN A 184 -2.46 21.31 -2.12
C ASN A 184 -1.93 22.38 -3.09
N ASP A 185 -1.26 23.39 -2.54
CA ASP A 185 -0.70 24.52 -3.26
C ASP A 185 0.83 24.60 -3.14
N THR A 186 1.47 23.52 -2.67
CA THR A 186 2.93 23.33 -2.74
C THR A 186 3.36 22.88 -4.14
N PRO A 187 4.63 23.12 -4.52
CA PRO A 187 5.16 22.65 -5.81
C PRO A 187 5.12 21.13 -5.91
N LEU A 188 5.11 20.62 -7.15
CA LEU A 188 5.40 19.21 -7.40
C LEU A 188 6.81 18.89 -6.89
N ALA A 189 7.05 17.66 -6.42
CA ALA A 189 8.33 17.24 -5.85
C ALA A 189 9.54 17.61 -6.74
N VAL A 190 9.43 17.33 -8.04
CA VAL A 190 10.45 17.66 -9.07
C VAL A 190 10.72 19.16 -9.26
N LEU A 191 9.81 20.03 -8.82
CA LEU A 191 9.94 21.49 -8.90
C LEU A 191 10.28 22.13 -7.54
N SER A 192 10.32 21.35 -6.46
CA SER A 192 10.66 21.87 -5.15
C SER A 192 12.16 22.18 -5.05
N ASN A 193 12.48 23.21 -4.27
CA ASN A 193 13.85 23.54 -3.90
C ASN A 193 14.30 22.88 -2.58
N LYS A 194 13.40 22.15 -1.92
CA LYS A 194 13.68 21.37 -0.71
C LYS A 194 13.89 19.90 -1.11
N PRO A 195 14.81 19.17 -0.44
CA PRO A 195 15.01 17.76 -0.72
C PRO A 195 13.72 16.98 -0.47
N GLN A 196 13.32 16.14 -1.44
CA GLN A 196 12.08 15.38 -1.40
C GLN A 196 12.33 13.91 -1.08
N LEU A 197 11.36 13.28 -0.40
CA LEU A 197 11.33 11.83 -0.31
C LEU A 197 10.88 11.23 -1.64
N LEU A 198 11.39 10.04 -1.96
CA LEU A 198 11.01 9.34 -3.19
C LEU A 198 9.48 9.11 -3.29
N PHE A 199 8.80 8.96 -2.16
CA PHE A 199 7.35 8.80 -2.09
C PHE A 199 6.57 9.97 -2.71
N HIS A 200 7.08 11.21 -2.65
CA HIS A 200 6.36 12.40 -3.11
C HIS A 200 6.22 12.49 -4.64
N TYR A 201 7.09 11.78 -5.37
CA TYR A 201 7.06 11.69 -6.82
C TYR A 201 5.90 10.82 -7.35
N PHE A 202 5.27 10.01 -6.50
CA PHE A 202 4.15 9.15 -6.89
C PHE A 202 2.81 9.72 -6.45
N LYS A 203 1.79 9.56 -7.30
CA LYS A 203 0.40 9.97 -7.04
C LYS A 203 -0.53 8.76 -7.13
N GLN A 204 -1.48 8.68 -6.20
CA GLN A 204 -2.47 7.60 -6.15
C GLN A 204 -3.38 7.69 -7.38
N LEU A 205 -3.55 6.57 -8.09
CA LEU A 205 -4.62 6.45 -9.06
C LEU A 205 -5.94 6.16 -8.35
N PHE A 206 -7.04 6.57 -8.97
CA PHE A 206 -8.38 6.30 -8.48
C PHE A 206 -9.33 6.06 -9.65
N ALA A 207 -10.39 5.29 -9.39
CA ALA A 207 -11.35 4.92 -10.40
C ALA A 207 -12.27 6.11 -10.73
N GLN A 208 -12.50 6.34 -12.02
CA GLN A 208 -13.47 7.30 -12.51
C GLN A 208 -14.25 6.66 -13.67
N VAL A 209 -15.57 6.61 -13.55
CA VAL A 209 -16.51 6.11 -14.57
C VAL A 209 -16.42 4.60 -14.86
N THR A 210 -15.23 4.07 -15.18
CA THR A 210 -15.01 2.68 -15.64
C THR A 210 -15.41 1.63 -14.62
N ASN A 211 -15.10 1.90 -13.36
CA ASN A 211 -15.42 1.09 -12.20
C ASN A 211 -15.75 2.03 -11.03
N PRO A 212 -16.70 1.66 -10.15
CA PRO A 212 -17.02 2.46 -8.98
C PRO A 212 -15.96 2.26 -7.89
N PRO A 213 -15.62 3.31 -7.11
CA PRO A 213 -14.92 3.12 -5.85
C PRO A 213 -15.83 2.40 -4.83
N LEU A 214 -15.21 1.84 -3.80
CA LEU A 214 -15.86 1.12 -2.70
C LEU A 214 -15.93 2.01 -1.45
N ASP A 215 -17.02 1.89 -0.69
CA ASP A 215 -17.14 2.51 0.65
C ASP A 215 -16.53 1.57 1.71
N ALA A 216 -15.25 1.81 2.04
CA ALA A 216 -14.51 1.01 3.01
C ALA A 216 -15.09 1.01 4.44
N ILE A 217 -16.04 1.90 4.76
CA ILE A 217 -16.66 2.00 6.09
C ILE A 217 -18.00 1.25 6.09
N ARG A 218 -18.86 1.52 5.10
CA ARG A 218 -20.20 0.92 5.05
C ARG A 218 -20.22 -0.49 4.47
N GLU A 219 -19.23 -0.81 3.66
CA GLU A 219 -19.08 -2.10 2.97
C GLU A 219 -17.87 -2.87 3.54
N GLU A 220 -17.56 -2.70 4.83
CA GLU A 220 -16.43 -3.35 5.52
C GLU A 220 -16.45 -4.89 5.37
N LEU A 221 -17.64 -5.49 5.30
CA LEU A 221 -17.83 -6.94 5.14
C LEU A 221 -17.15 -7.51 3.88
N VAL A 222 -17.03 -6.71 2.82
CA VAL A 222 -16.39 -7.13 1.56
C VAL A 222 -14.93 -6.69 1.49
N THR A 223 -14.36 -6.14 2.56
CA THR A 223 -12.97 -5.68 2.59
C THR A 223 -12.08 -6.55 3.47
N SER A 224 -10.79 -6.65 3.14
CA SER A 224 -9.82 -7.37 3.96
C SER A 224 -8.39 -6.80 3.84
N LEU A 225 -7.72 -6.67 4.98
CA LEU A 225 -6.27 -6.40 5.07
C LEU A 225 -5.46 -7.66 5.41
N GLU A 226 -6.12 -8.82 5.50
CA GLU A 226 -5.44 -10.07 5.79
C GLU A 226 -4.63 -10.53 4.58
N THR A 227 -3.46 -11.08 4.85
CA THR A 227 -2.59 -11.66 3.81
C THR A 227 -1.79 -12.82 4.38
N SER A 228 -1.38 -13.73 3.52
CA SER A 228 -0.45 -14.81 3.85
C SER A 228 0.87 -14.60 3.11
N ILE A 229 1.99 -14.92 3.76
CA ILE A 229 3.33 -14.65 3.26
C ILE A 229 4.18 -15.91 3.35
N GLY A 230 4.80 -16.31 2.25
CA GLY A 230 5.72 -17.43 2.23
C GLY A 230 6.00 -17.90 0.82
N THR A 231 6.37 -19.17 0.70
CA THR A 231 6.52 -19.82 -0.61
C THR A 231 5.14 -20.20 -1.16
N GLU A 232 4.84 -19.73 -2.36
CA GLU A 232 3.73 -20.20 -3.18
C GLU A 232 4.14 -21.49 -3.91
N LYS A 233 3.18 -22.41 -4.04
CA LYS A 233 3.36 -23.74 -4.63
C LYS A 233 2.62 -23.82 -5.97
N ASP A 234 2.58 -25.01 -6.56
CA ASP A 234 1.95 -25.21 -7.86
C ASP A 234 0.44 -24.94 -7.78
N LEU A 235 -0.04 -24.02 -8.62
CA LEU A 235 -1.45 -23.63 -8.66
C LEU A 235 -2.38 -24.79 -9.08
N PHE A 236 -1.85 -25.81 -9.77
CA PHE A 236 -2.65 -26.93 -10.30
C PHE A 236 -2.80 -28.10 -9.33
N ASP A 237 -2.19 -28.04 -8.14
CA ASP A 237 -2.27 -29.09 -7.13
C ASP A 237 -2.86 -28.57 -5.81
N GLU A 238 -3.36 -29.49 -4.99
CA GLU A 238 -3.94 -29.20 -3.66
C GLU A 238 -3.20 -30.07 -2.63
N SER A 239 -2.33 -29.45 -1.83
CA SER A 239 -1.59 -30.12 -0.75
C SER A 239 -1.54 -29.29 0.55
N PRO A 240 -1.29 -29.92 1.72
CA PRO A 240 -1.14 -29.21 2.99
C PRO A 240 -0.02 -28.16 2.98
N GLU A 241 1.05 -28.40 2.21
CA GLU A 241 2.20 -27.51 2.12
C GLU A 241 1.88 -26.14 1.51
N HIS A 242 0.78 -26.02 0.75
CA HIS A 242 0.36 -24.74 0.14
C HIS A 242 -0.01 -23.69 1.20
N CYS A 243 -0.59 -24.12 2.32
CA CYS A 243 -0.96 -23.22 3.40
C CYS A 243 0.11 -23.07 4.47
N ARG A 244 1.32 -23.61 4.25
CA ARG A 244 2.48 -23.41 5.13
C ARG A 244 3.11 -22.04 4.91
N GLN A 245 2.37 -21.02 5.29
CA GLN A 245 2.68 -19.60 5.14
C GLN A 245 2.45 -18.88 6.47
N LEU A 246 3.09 -17.73 6.63
CA LEU A 246 2.86 -16.82 7.75
C LEU A 246 1.63 -15.97 7.46
N HIS A 247 0.57 -16.16 8.23
CA HIS A 247 -0.66 -15.39 8.14
C HIS A 247 -0.56 -14.10 8.96
N LEU A 248 -0.87 -12.97 8.30
CA LEU A 248 -0.92 -11.64 8.88
C LEU A 248 -2.34 -11.09 8.80
N LYS A 249 -2.84 -10.54 9.91
CA LYS A 249 -4.15 -9.87 9.97
C LYS A 249 -4.17 -8.50 9.28
N GLN A 250 -3.00 -7.88 9.16
CA GLN A 250 -2.80 -6.60 8.51
C GLN A 250 -1.35 -6.47 8.05
N PRO A 251 -1.06 -5.63 7.04
CA PRO A 251 0.30 -5.50 6.51
C PRO A 251 1.21 -4.64 7.40
N ILE A 252 0.70 -3.93 8.41
CA ILE A 252 1.51 -3.06 9.27
C ILE A 252 1.78 -3.73 10.61
N LEU A 253 3.05 -3.91 10.94
CA LEU A 253 3.50 -4.71 12.08
C LEU A 253 4.15 -3.84 13.17
N SER A 254 3.88 -4.18 14.44
CA SER A 254 4.59 -3.64 15.60
C SER A 254 6.05 -4.09 15.62
N ASN A 255 6.90 -3.39 16.38
CA ASN A 255 8.29 -3.80 16.58
C ASN A 255 8.38 -5.19 17.23
N GLU A 256 7.48 -5.48 18.18
CA GLU A 256 7.41 -6.79 18.84
C GLU A 256 7.02 -7.91 17.85
N ALA A 257 5.95 -7.69 17.07
CA ALA A 257 5.51 -8.65 16.06
C ALA A 257 6.59 -8.91 15.01
N PHE A 258 7.30 -7.86 14.60
CA PHE A 258 8.36 -7.96 13.62
C PHE A 258 9.61 -8.66 14.17
N ALA A 259 9.97 -8.44 15.44
CA ALA A 259 11.07 -9.13 16.11
C ALA A 259 10.86 -10.66 16.12
N ARG A 260 9.61 -11.13 16.28
CA ARG A 260 9.27 -12.55 16.16
C ARG A 260 9.56 -13.15 14.78
N ILE A 261 9.55 -12.32 13.73
CA ILE A 261 9.73 -12.74 12.34
C ILE A 261 11.21 -12.72 11.92
N LYS A 262 12.05 -11.88 12.55
CA LYS A 262 13.44 -11.62 12.11
C LYS A 262 14.37 -12.84 12.11
N ASP A 263 14.21 -13.74 13.08
CA ASP A 263 15.10 -14.89 13.30
C ASP A 263 14.37 -16.23 13.14
N LEU A 264 13.48 -16.32 12.16
CA LEU A 264 12.73 -17.54 11.89
C LEU A 264 13.59 -18.55 11.13
N ASP A 265 13.74 -19.74 11.72
CA ASP A 265 14.31 -20.92 11.08
C ASP A 265 13.41 -22.14 11.36
N LEU A 266 12.18 -22.06 10.88
CA LEU A 266 11.18 -23.13 10.97
C LEU A 266 11.07 -23.86 9.62
N PRO A 267 10.68 -25.16 9.61
CA PRO A 267 10.47 -25.88 8.35
C PRO A 267 9.44 -25.16 7.45
N GLY A 268 9.88 -24.64 6.31
CA GLY A 268 9.03 -23.90 5.36
C GLY A 268 8.85 -22.41 5.67
N LEU A 269 9.35 -21.91 6.80
CA LEU A 269 9.37 -20.50 7.15
C LEU A 269 10.77 -20.11 7.63
N LYS A 270 11.57 -19.57 6.71
CA LYS A 270 12.91 -19.10 6.99
C LYS A 270 13.06 -17.64 6.62
N SER A 271 13.44 -16.80 7.57
CA SER A 271 13.68 -15.38 7.32
C SER A 271 15.16 -15.06 7.17
N VAL A 272 15.43 -13.97 6.46
CA VAL A 272 16.76 -13.38 6.30
C VAL A 272 16.62 -11.87 6.31
N THR A 273 17.47 -11.20 7.08
CA THR A 273 17.52 -9.73 7.09
C THR A 273 18.66 -9.25 6.20
N LEU A 274 18.33 -8.41 5.23
CA LEU A 274 19.26 -7.75 4.32
C LEU A 274 19.27 -6.26 4.62
N SER A 275 20.46 -5.72 4.80
CA SER A 275 20.63 -4.30 5.07
C SER A 275 20.40 -3.47 3.80
N THR A 276 19.57 -2.44 3.90
CA THR A 276 19.36 -1.42 2.87
C THR A 276 20.25 -0.20 3.11
N LEU A 277 21.41 -0.38 3.74
CA LEU A 277 22.37 0.68 4.00
C LEU A 277 23.55 0.65 3.02
N PHE A 278 24.11 1.83 2.75
CA PHE A 278 25.34 1.98 1.98
C PHE A 278 26.29 3.02 2.58
N PRO A 279 27.61 2.88 2.36
CA PRO A 279 28.60 3.77 2.96
C PRO A 279 28.49 5.21 2.45
N LYS A 280 28.52 6.18 3.38
CA LYS A 280 28.54 7.63 3.08
C LYS A 280 29.71 8.03 2.19
N SER A 281 30.87 7.37 2.34
CA SER A 281 32.11 7.67 1.61
C SER A 281 32.09 7.25 0.13
N GLY A 282 31.03 6.59 -0.36
CA GLY A 282 30.92 6.19 -1.75
C GLY A 282 30.87 7.39 -2.71
N ALA A 283 31.49 7.25 -3.88
CA ALA A 283 31.39 8.21 -4.98
C ALA A 283 29.96 8.26 -5.55
N THR A 284 29.66 9.25 -6.39
CA THR A 284 28.40 9.35 -7.14
C THR A 284 28.08 8.03 -7.84
N GLY A 285 26.86 7.52 -7.67
CA GLY A 285 26.45 6.19 -8.17
C GLY A 285 26.58 5.07 -7.15
N ALA A 286 26.96 5.37 -5.90
CA ALA A 286 26.99 4.39 -4.82
C ALA A 286 25.59 3.81 -4.53
N LEU A 287 24.53 4.60 -4.74
CA LEU A 287 23.16 4.14 -4.57
C LEU A 287 22.82 3.02 -5.55
N GLU A 288 23.17 3.18 -6.83
CA GLU A 288 22.91 2.16 -7.86
C GLU A 288 23.59 0.84 -7.52
N GLN A 289 24.87 0.91 -7.15
CA GLN A 289 25.66 -0.27 -6.80
C GLN A 289 25.10 -0.97 -5.55
N ALA A 290 24.63 -0.20 -4.57
CA ALA A 290 24.03 -0.75 -3.36
C ALA A 290 22.70 -1.47 -3.64
N VAL A 291 21.87 -0.90 -4.52
CA VAL A 291 20.61 -1.52 -4.96
C VAL A 291 20.87 -2.79 -5.77
N ASP A 292 21.82 -2.76 -6.70
CA ASP A 292 22.16 -3.92 -7.51
C ASP A 292 22.74 -5.05 -6.64
N ARG A 293 23.57 -4.71 -5.63
CA ARG A 293 24.07 -5.66 -4.61
C ARG A 293 22.91 -6.28 -3.83
N LEU A 294 21.98 -5.45 -3.34
CA LEU A 294 20.83 -5.91 -2.57
C LEU A 294 19.96 -6.91 -3.36
N CYS A 295 19.75 -6.65 -4.65
CA CYS A 295 19.01 -7.55 -5.55
C CYS A 295 19.69 -8.92 -5.67
N ILE A 296 21.01 -8.95 -5.84
CA ILE A 296 21.79 -10.19 -5.93
C ILE A 296 21.77 -10.95 -4.60
N GLU A 297 21.92 -10.25 -3.47
CA GLU A 297 21.89 -10.84 -2.14
C GLU A 297 20.51 -11.46 -1.83
N ALA A 298 19.42 -10.79 -2.19
CA ALA A 298 18.06 -11.33 -2.06
C ALA A 298 17.86 -12.60 -2.88
N ALA A 299 18.27 -12.59 -4.15
CA ALA A 299 18.17 -13.79 -5.00
C ALA A 299 19.03 -14.94 -4.47
N ARG A 300 20.24 -14.66 -3.97
CA ARG A 300 21.11 -15.67 -3.34
C ARG A 300 20.47 -16.25 -2.08
N ALA A 301 19.93 -15.42 -1.20
CA ALA A 301 19.33 -15.86 0.04
C ALA A 301 18.12 -16.79 -0.19
N ILE A 302 17.35 -16.56 -1.25
CA ILE A 302 16.22 -17.43 -1.65
C ILE A 302 16.73 -18.72 -2.31
N ARG A 303 17.66 -18.61 -3.27
CA ARG A 303 18.09 -19.75 -4.10
C ARG A 303 18.99 -20.72 -3.32
N GLU A 304 19.97 -20.19 -2.60
CA GLU A 304 20.98 -20.96 -1.87
C GLU A 304 20.62 -21.07 -0.39
N GLY A 305 20.15 -19.98 0.22
CA GLY A 305 19.84 -19.93 1.65
C GLY A 305 18.50 -20.56 2.03
N GLY A 306 17.60 -20.77 1.06
CA GLY A 306 16.25 -21.30 1.28
C GLY A 306 15.32 -20.33 2.01
N ALA A 307 15.61 -19.03 2.01
CA ALA A 307 14.78 -18.02 2.65
C ALA A 307 13.40 -17.93 1.96
N THR A 308 12.34 -17.96 2.76
CA THR A 308 10.94 -17.78 2.33
C THR A 308 10.40 -16.42 2.73
N LEU A 309 11.10 -15.69 3.61
CA LEU A 309 10.82 -14.33 4.01
C LEU A 309 12.12 -13.51 3.89
N VAL A 310 12.11 -12.46 3.09
CA VAL A 310 13.26 -11.55 2.94
C VAL A 310 12.88 -10.22 3.57
N ILE A 311 13.62 -9.83 4.60
CA ILE A 311 13.44 -8.57 5.30
C ILE A 311 14.45 -7.56 4.76
N LEU A 312 13.96 -6.44 4.24
CA LEU A 312 14.74 -5.28 3.85
C LEU A 312 14.74 -4.30 5.01
N SER A 313 15.90 -4.02 5.60
CA SER A 313 16.00 -3.20 6.81
C SER A 313 17.00 -2.05 6.68
N ASP A 314 16.54 -0.82 6.95
CA ASP A 314 17.39 0.36 7.09
C ASP A 314 17.82 0.62 8.56
N ARG A 315 17.53 -0.33 9.46
CA ARG A 315 18.01 -0.28 10.84
C ARG A 315 19.54 -0.37 10.87
N GLY A 316 20.17 0.49 11.67
CA GLY A 316 21.63 0.65 11.73
C GLY A 316 22.16 1.87 10.99
N ILE A 317 21.26 2.75 10.50
CA ILE A 317 21.64 4.09 10.04
C ILE A 317 22.51 4.81 11.09
N GLY A 318 23.53 5.52 10.63
CA GLY A 318 24.49 6.18 11.50
C GLY A 318 25.38 7.14 10.73
N PRO A 319 26.43 7.70 11.36
CA PRO A 319 27.28 8.73 10.76
C PRO A 319 27.94 8.32 9.43
N ASP A 320 28.22 7.03 9.26
CA ASP A 320 28.94 6.47 8.11
C ASP A 320 28.06 5.68 7.14
N GLN A 321 26.78 5.48 7.45
CA GLN A 321 25.85 4.66 6.67
C GLN A 321 24.59 5.46 6.32
N ILE A 322 24.26 5.49 5.02
CA ILE A 322 23.07 6.15 4.46
C ILE A 322 22.07 5.07 4.05
N GLN A 323 20.79 5.34 4.20
CA GLN A 323 19.71 4.47 3.73
C GLN A 323 19.55 4.54 2.21
N ILE A 324 19.39 3.38 1.56
CA ILE A 324 18.73 3.27 0.27
C ILE A 324 17.26 3.67 0.52
N PRO A 325 16.65 4.52 -0.33
CA PRO A 325 15.22 4.80 -0.26
C PRO A 325 14.43 3.48 -0.17
N SER A 326 13.65 3.31 0.89
CA SER A 326 12.92 2.07 1.20
C SER A 326 12.00 1.66 0.04
N LEU A 327 11.35 2.62 -0.61
CA LEU A 327 10.56 2.39 -1.81
C LEU A 327 11.39 1.87 -2.98
N LEU A 328 12.57 2.43 -3.22
CA LEU A 328 13.48 1.99 -4.28
C LEU A 328 14.01 0.58 -3.98
N ALA A 329 14.45 0.32 -2.76
CA ALA A 329 14.93 -1.00 -2.32
C ALA A 329 13.85 -2.08 -2.54
N THR A 330 12.63 -1.79 -2.11
CA THR A 330 11.48 -2.71 -2.22
C THR A 330 11.16 -3.00 -3.68
N ALA A 331 10.99 -1.96 -4.50
CA ALA A 331 10.60 -2.11 -5.90
C ALA A 331 11.71 -2.80 -6.72
N ALA A 332 12.97 -2.43 -6.50
CA ALA A 332 14.11 -3.04 -7.17
C ALA A 332 14.21 -4.54 -6.89
N VAL A 333 14.14 -4.95 -5.62
CA VAL A 333 14.19 -6.37 -5.24
C VAL A 333 12.96 -7.10 -5.78
N HIS A 334 11.76 -6.52 -5.67
CA HIS A 334 10.53 -7.12 -6.18
C HIS A 334 10.61 -7.42 -7.69
N HIS A 335 10.95 -6.43 -8.51
CA HIS A 335 11.06 -6.58 -9.95
C HIS A 335 12.22 -7.48 -10.37
N TYR A 336 13.36 -7.41 -9.67
CA TYR A 336 14.48 -8.29 -9.93
C TYR A 336 14.13 -9.76 -9.66
N LEU A 337 13.47 -10.06 -8.54
CA LEU A 337 13.02 -11.41 -8.21
C LEU A 337 11.95 -11.92 -9.19
N ILE A 338 11.11 -11.06 -9.75
CA ILE A 338 10.18 -11.43 -10.83
C ILE A 338 10.96 -11.85 -12.06
N ARG A 339 11.93 -11.05 -12.51
CA ARG A 339 12.75 -11.35 -13.69
C ARG A 339 13.54 -12.65 -13.54
N GLU A 340 13.99 -12.95 -12.32
CA GLU A 340 14.69 -14.21 -11.99
C GLU A 340 13.76 -15.41 -11.74
N GLY A 341 12.43 -15.22 -11.77
CA GLY A 341 11.46 -16.29 -11.47
C GLY A 341 11.49 -16.77 -10.01
N LEU A 342 11.90 -15.91 -9.09
CA LEU A 342 12.05 -16.21 -7.65
C LEU A 342 10.98 -15.55 -6.77
N ARG A 343 10.19 -14.60 -7.27
CA ARG A 343 9.27 -13.81 -6.43
C ARG A 343 8.18 -14.64 -5.73
N THR A 344 7.73 -15.74 -6.32
CA THR A 344 6.75 -16.68 -5.72
C THR A 344 7.37 -17.53 -4.60
N ARG A 345 8.70 -17.59 -4.49
CA ARG A 345 9.38 -18.40 -3.48
C ARG A 345 9.50 -17.72 -2.12
N ALA A 346 9.41 -16.38 -2.08
CA ALA A 346 9.58 -15.63 -0.85
C ALA A 346 8.73 -14.35 -0.82
N GLY A 347 8.23 -14.03 0.37
CA GLY A 347 7.63 -12.72 0.66
C GLY A 347 8.66 -11.68 1.03
N LEU A 348 8.35 -10.41 0.78
CA LEU A 348 9.20 -9.27 1.12
C LEU A 348 8.60 -8.53 2.31
N LEU A 349 9.40 -8.28 3.34
CA LEU A 349 9.03 -7.44 4.47
C LEU A 349 9.96 -6.23 4.51
N VAL A 350 9.43 -5.08 4.91
CA VAL A 350 10.20 -3.84 4.98
C VAL A 350 10.23 -3.33 6.42
N GLU A 351 11.40 -3.26 7.01
CA GLU A 351 11.65 -2.54 8.27
C GLU A 351 12.27 -1.19 7.90
N SER A 352 11.51 -0.11 8.03
CA SER A 352 12.00 1.21 7.58
C SER A 352 11.72 2.34 8.55
N GLY A 353 12.71 3.22 8.68
CA GLY A 353 12.59 4.50 9.35
C GLY A 353 11.85 5.56 8.53
N GLU A 354 11.68 5.40 7.22
CA GLU A 354 11.01 6.40 6.37
C GLU A 354 9.48 6.34 6.41
N ALA A 355 8.92 5.14 6.58
CA ALA A 355 7.48 4.92 6.52
C ALA A 355 6.80 5.58 7.74
N ARG A 356 5.95 6.57 7.45
CA ARG A 356 5.22 7.37 8.47
C ARG A 356 3.83 7.81 8.01
N GLU A 357 3.64 7.98 6.70
CA GLU A 357 2.33 8.28 6.12
C GLU A 357 1.64 7.05 5.54
N VAL A 358 0.31 7.13 5.42
CA VAL A 358 -0.51 6.14 4.72
C VAL A 358 0.00 5.94 3.29
N MET A 359 0.34 7.02 2.58
CA MET A 359 0.88 6.94 1.22
C MET A 359 2.18 6.14 1.15
N HIS A 360 3.08 6.26 2.14
CA HIS A 360 4.34 5.54 2.16
C HIS A 360 4.09 4.04 2.26
N CYS A 361 3.18 3.62 3.15
CA CYS A 361 2.80 2.22 3.31
C CYS A 361 2.11 1.68 2.05
N CYS A 362 1.19 2.45 1.46
CA CYS A 362 0.51 2.07 0.21
C CYS A 362 1.50 1.88 -0.95
N LEU A 363 2.52 2.74 -1.08
CA LEU A 363 3.55 2.60 -2.11
C LEU A 363 4.42 1.37 -1.88
N LEU A 364 4.92 1.15 -0.66
CA LEU A 364 5.71 -0.03 -0.33
C LEU A 364 4.94 -1.32 -0.68
N ILE A 365 3.66 -1.40 -0.31
CA ILE A 365 2.82 -2.57 -0.60
C ILE A 365 2.54 -2.69 -2.11
N GLY A 366 2.19 -1.60 -2.76
CA GLY A 366 1.88 -1.58 -4.19
C GLY A 366 3.09 -1.90 -5.09
N TYR A 367 4.31 -1.77 -4.57
CA TYR A 367 5.56 -2.17 -5.22
C TYR A 367 6.19 -3.45 -4.65
N GLY A 368 5.43 -4.23 -3.86
CA GLY A 368 5.74 -5.63 -3.60
C GLY A 368 6.08 -6.00 -2.15
N ALA A 369 6.05 -5.06 -1.20
CA ALA A 369 6.16 -5.37 0.23
C ALA A 369 4.89 -6.08 0.73
N SER A 370 5.04 -7.27 1.30
CA SER A 370 3.95 -8.01 1.91
C SER A 370 3.62 -7.51 3.33
N ALA A 371 4.60 -6.92 4.02
CA ALA A 371 4.39 -6.23 5.29
C ALA A 371 5.41 -5.10 5.52
N VAL A 372 5.02 -4.11 6.32
CA VAL A 372 5.84 -2.94 6.66
C VAL A 372 5.88 -2.77 8.18
N ASN A 373 7.07 -2.62 8.75
CA ASN A 373 7.31 -2.20 10.12
C ASN A 373 7.88 -0.78 10.12
N PRO A 374 7.06 0.25 10.43
CA PRO A 374 7.49 1.65 10.46
C PRO A 374 8.20 1.97 11.79
N TYR A 375 9.33 1.32 12.07
CA TYR A 375 9.91 1.28 13.41
C TYR A 375 10.21 2.67 13.99
N LEU A 376 10.70 3.61 13.17
CA LEU A 376 11.09 4.94 13.64
C LEU A 376 9.86 5.80 13.98
N THR A 377 8.75 5.59 13.26
CA THR A 377 7.47 6.21 13.62
C THR A 377 7.00 5.70 14.98
N LEU A 378 7.11 4.39 15.25
CA LEU A 378 6.74 3.80 16.53
C LEU A 378 7.64 4.30 17.67
N GLU A 379 8.96 4.38 17.45
CA GLU A 379 9.90 4.95 18.41
C GLU A 379 9.62 6.45 18.66
N THR A 380 9.27 7.21 17.62
CA THR A 380 8.89 8.62 17.71
C THR A 380 7.64 8.81 18.56
N VAL A 381 6.62 7.97 18.37
CA VAL A 381 5.36 8.04 19.12
C VAL A 381 5.59 7.73 20.60
N ALA A 382 6.40 6.72 20.90
CA ALA A 382 6.77 6.41 22.27
C ALA A 382 7.51 7.58 22.94
N TRP A 383 8.43 8.24 22.23
CA TRP A 383 9.07 9.47 22.71
C TRP A 383 8.06 10.61 22.92
N MET A 384 7.12 10.83 22.00
CA MET A 384 6.07 11.85 22.13
C MET A 384 5.19 11.61 23.36
N CYS A 385 4.91 10.35 23.72
CA CYS A 385 4.23 10.01 24.97
C CYS A 385 5.06 10.37 26.20
N ILE A 386 6.38 10.11 26.18
CA ILE A 386 7.29 10.44 27.29
C ILE A 386 7.42 11.95 27.48
N ASP A 387 7.50 12.71 26.38
CA ASP A 387 7.64 14.17 26.37
C ASP A 387 6.31 14.91 26.66
N GLY A 388 5.19 14.17 26.77
CA GLY A 388 3.87 14.74 27.07
C GLY A 388 3.24 15.49 25.90
N LEU A 389 3.62 15.15 24.66
CA LEU A 389 3.06 15.72 23.43
C LEU A 389 1.75 15.03 22.98
N ILE A 390 1.48 13.84 23.52
CA ILE A 390 0.24 13.06 23.34
C ILE A 390 -0.53 13.11 24.66
N ASP A 391 -1.87 13.09 24.58
CA ASP A 391 -2.74 13.06 25.76
C ASP A 391 -2.28 12.03 26.81
N SER A 392 -2.17 12.47 28.06
CA SER A 392 -1.72 11.66 29.21
C SER A 392 -2.60 10.44 29.48
N ASP A 393 -3.85 10.44 29.01
CA ASP A 393 -4.77 9.30 29.15
C ASP A 393 -4.41 8.13 28.22
N ILE A 394 -3.49 8.32 27.26
CA ILE A 394 -3.09 7.32 26.27
C ILE A 394 -1.72 6.75 26.62
N SER A 395 -1.67 5.45 26.92
CA SER A 395 -0.40 4.76 27.14
C SER A 395 0.40 4.60 25.85
N SER A 396 1.73 4.48 25.94
CA SER A 396 2.60 4.23 24.77
C SER A 396 2.16 3.01 23.95
N GLU A 397 1.71 1.94 24.61
CA GLU A 397 1.19 0.74 23.93
C GLU A 397 -0.11 1.01 23.17
N GLN A 398 -1.00 1.84 23.73
CA GLN A 398 -2.24 2.22 23.07
C GLN A 398 -1.97 3.16 21.89
N ALA A 399 -1.01 4.08 22.04
CA ALA A 399 -0.57 4.98 20.98
C ALA A 399 0.02 4.20 19.80
N GLU A 400 0.86 3.19 20.06
CA GLU A 400 1.36 2.27 19.03
C GLU A 400 0.22 1.53 18.32
N LYS A 401 -0.72 0.93 19.07
CA LYS A 401 -1.89 0.26 18.48
C LYS A 401 -2.74 1.20 17.63
N ASN A 402 -2.89 2.44 18.06
CA ASN A 402 -3.61 3.48 17.33
C ASN A 402 -2.91 3.82 16.01
N ILE A 403 -1.58 3.96 15.99
CA ILE A 403 -0.81 4.19 14.75
C ILE A 403 -1.01 3.04 13.76
N LEU A 404 -0.85 1.80 14.21
CA LEU A 404 -1.03 0.62 13.35
C LEU A 404 -2.45 0.59 12.76
N LYS A 405 -3.45 0.87 13.59
CA LYS A 405 -4.86 0.96 13.18
C LYS A 405 -5.12 2.10 12.20
N ALA A 406 -4.52 3.28 12.42
CA ALA A 406 -4.67 4.45 11.56
C ALA A 406 -4.10 4.17 10.16
N LEU A 407 -2.89 3.61 10.10
CA LEU A 407 -2.24 3.23 8.85
C LEU A 407 -3.03 2.13 8.13
N GLY A 408 -3.48 1.09 8.84
CA GLY A 408 -4.33 0.03 8.26
C GLY A 408 -5.63 0.59 7.65
N LYS A 409 -6.37 1.42 8.40
CA LYS A 409 -7.58 2.09 7.89
C LYS A 409 -7.29 3.01 6.70
N GLY A 410 -6.17 3.73 6.73
CA GLY A 410 -5.73 4.58 5.62
C GLY A 410 -5.42 3.79 4.35
N ILE A 411 -4.80 2.62 4.48
CA ILE A 411 -4.52 1.70 3.37
C ILE A 411 -5.84 1.21 2.76
N LEU A 412 -6.77 0.75 3.60
CA LEU A 412 -8.07 0.28 3.15
C LEU A 412 -8.84 1.37 2.41
N LYS A 413 -8.87 2.60 2.95
CA LYS A 413 -9.43 3.79 2.28
C LYS A 413 -8.78 4.03 0.92
N THR A 414 -7.46 3.89 0.81
CA THR A 414 -6.72 4.16 -0.43
C THR A 414 -7.04 3.13 -1.50
N MET A 415 -7.06 1.84 -1.15
CA MET A 415 -7.47 0.76 -2.05
C MET A 415 -8.89 0.95 -2.57
N SER A 416 -9.80 1.36 -1.69
CA SER A 416 -11.21 1.54 -2.01
C SER A 416 -11.45 2.64 -3.06
N LYS A 417 -10.52 3.60 -3.22
CA LYS A 417 -10.57 4.61 -4.30
C LYS A 417 -10.51 3.99 -5.70
N MET A 418 -9.87 2.83 -5.85
CA MET A 418 -9.85 2.06 -7.10
C MET A 418 -10.94 0.98 -7.13
N GLY A 419 -11.75 0.85 -6.08
CA GLY A 419 -12.74 -0.22 -5.94
C GLY A 419 -12.10 -1.58 -5.61
N ILE A 420 -10.88 -1.58 -5.05
CA ILE A 420 -10.19 -2.80 -4.63
C ILE A 420 -10.61 -3.14 -3.19
N SER A 421 -11.04 -4.38 -2.98
CA SER A 421 -11.57 -4.90 -1.72
C SER A 421 -10.52 -5.56 -0.82
N THR A 422 -9.52 -6.25 -1.37
CA THR A 422 -8.54 -7.00 -0.55
C THR A 422 -7.11 -6.56 -0.80
N ILE A 423 -6.28 -6.59 0.24
CA ILE A 423 -4.88 -6.15 0.16
C ILE A 423 -4.06 -7.05 -0.79
N GLN A 424 -4.44 -8.32 -0.91
CA GLN A 424 -3.79 -9.26 -1.83
C GLN A 424 -3.88 -8.80 -3.29
N CYS A 425 -5.01 -8.21 -3.70
CA CYS A 425 -5.15 -7.63 -5.04
C CYS A 425 -4.35 -6.34 -5.23
N TYR A 426 -4.11 -5.61 -4.14
CA TYR A 426 -3.41 -4.32 -4.17
C TYR A 426 -1.89 -4.50 -4.15
N HIS A 427 -1.42 -5.59 -3.55
CA HIS A 427 -0.02 -5.98 -3.48
C HIS A 427 0.58 -6.13 -4.88
N GLY A 428 1.66 -5.39 -5.15
CA GLY A 428 2.33 -5.43 -6.47
C GLY A 428 1.54 -4.83 -7.65
N ALA A 429 0.33 -4.31 -7.43
CA ALA A 429 -0.55 -3.84 -8.51
C ALA A 429 -0.16 -2.48 -9.11
N GLN A 430 0.75 -1.73 -8.47
CA GLN A 430 1.25 -0.42 -8.92
C GLN A 430 0.13 0.58 -9.27
N ILE A 431 -0.82 0.82 -8.36
CA ILE A 431 -1.94 1.75 -8.55
C ILE A 431 -1.50 3.21 -8.36
N PHE A 432 -0.44 3.60 -9.08
CA PHE A 432 0.24 4.88 -8.95
C PHE A 432 0.68 5.42 -10.31
N GLU A 433 0.83 6.73 -10.37
CA GLU A 433 1.52 7.42 -11.45
C GLU A 433 2.72 8.19 -10.88
N ALA A 434 3.86 8.07 -11.55
CA ALA A 434 5.04 8.86 -11.24
C ALA A 434 5.01 10.19 -12.01
N ILE A 435 5.39 11.27 -11.34
CA ILE A 435 5.53 12.60 -11.95
C ILE A 435 6.89 13.14 -11.58
N GLY A 436 7.73 13.36 -12.58
CA GLY A 436 9.07 13.92 -12.42
C GLY A 436 10.18 12.89 -12.23
N LEU A 437 9.97 11.61 -12.56
CA LEU A 437 11.03 10.58 -12.57
C LEU A 437 11.45 10.24 -14.00
N LYS A 438 12.75 10.14 -14.27
CA LYS A 438 13.29 9.70 -15.58
C LYS A 438 12.78 8.31 -15.95
N GLN A 439 12.48 8.10 -17.23
CA GLN A 439 11.97 6.81 -17.71
C GLN A 439 12.96 5.66 -17.45
N SER A 440 14.27 5.93 -17.46
CA SER A 440 15.30 4.92 -17.13
C SER A 440 15.19 4.35 -15.70
N VAL A 441 14.78 5.18 -14.73
CA VAL A 441 14.56 4.75 -13.34
C VAL A 441 13.31 3.88 -13.26
N ILE A 442 12.24 4.31 -13.96
CA ILE A 442 10.97 3.57 -14.03
C ILE A 442 11.16 2.21 -14.69
N ASP A 443 11.79 2.15 -15.85
CA ASP A 443 12.01 0.90 -16.58
C ASP A 443 12.84 -0.09 -15.76
N LYS A 444 13.87 0.40 -15.05
CA LYS A 444 14.75 -0.46 -14.24
C LYS A 444 14.06 -0.94 -12.96
N TYR A 445 13.42 -0.05 -12.20
CA TYR A 445 13.00 -0.31 -10.81
C TYR A 445 11.49 -0.28 -10.55
N PHE A 446 10.69 0.41 -11.37
CA PHE A 446 9.24 0.57 -11.21
C PHE A 446 8.51 0.19 -12.50
N THR A 447 8.91 -0.94 -13.09
CA THR A 447 8.55 -1.30 -14.47
C THR A 447 7.03 -1.27 -14.66
N TRP A 448 6.60 -0.61 -15.75
CA TRP A 448 5.19 -0.38 -16.15
C TRP A 448 4.43 0.73 -15.41
N THR A 449 5.05 1.41 -14.45
CA THR A 449 4.49 2.65 -13.90
C THR A 449 4.52 3.77 -14.95
N ALA A 450 3.43 4.53 -15.09
CA ALA A 450 3.42 5.67 -15.99
C ALA A 450 4.27 6.82 -15.44
N SER A 451 5.16 7.39 -16.27
CA SER A 451 5.89 8.64 -15.98
C SER A 451 5.87 9.54 -17.21
N ARG A 452 4.80 10.32 -17.36
CA ARG A 452 4.58 11.14 -18.56
C ARG A 452 5.44 12.41 -18.60
N ILE A 453 5.88 12.86 -17.43
CA ILE A 453 6.73 14.02 -17.25
C ILE A 453 7.98 13.53 -16.55
N GLU A 454 9.07 13.45 -17.30
CA GLU A 454 10.37 13.05 -16.77
C GLU A 454 11.02 14.17 -15.94
N GLY A 455 12.01 13.82 -15.13
CA GLY A 455 12.67 14.78 -14.24
C GLY A 455 13.93 14.22 -13.60
N VAL A 456 13.88 13.92 -12.32
CA VAL A 456 15.03 13.42 -11.53
C VAL A 456 15.38 11.98 -11.90
N GLY A 457 16.67 11.69 -11.90
CA GLY A 457 17.23 10.34 -12.01
C GLY A 457 17.77 9.84 -10.69
N LEU A 458 18.51 8.74 -10.74
CA LEU A 458 19.05 8.10 -9.55
C LEU A 458 20.15 8.94 -8.87
N GLU A 459 20.92 9.72 -9.63
CA GLU A 459 21.95 10.60 -9.09
C GLU A 459 21.33 11.73 -8.25
N GLU A 460 20.26 12.34 -8.75
CA GLU A 460 19.54 13.40 -8.05
C GLU A 460 18.85 12.85 -6.77
N ILE A 461 18.24 11.67 -6.86
CA ILE A 461 17.67 10.97 -5.68
C ILE A 461 18.77 10.68 -4.64
N GLU A 462 19.94 10.19 -5.07
CA GLU A 462 21.06 9.96 -4.16
C GLU A 462 21.50 11.26 -3.45
N GLN A 463 21.49 12.40 -4.16
CA GLN A 463 21.83 13.70 -3.58
C GLN A 463 20.81 14.16 -2.54
N GLU A 464 19.51 14.02 -2.79
CA GLU A 464 18.45 14.38 -1.83
C GLU A 464 18.61 13.60 -0.52
N TYR A 465 18.86 12.29 -0.62
CA TYR A 465 19.05 11.42 0.56
C TYR A 465 20.34 11.72 1.31
N ARG A 466 21.42 12.07 0.60
CA ARG A 466 22.66 12.56 1.22
C ARG A 466 22.47 13.89 1.95
N GLN A 467 21.60 14.78 1.44
CA GLN A 467 21.29 16.04 2.11
C GLN A 467 20.52 15.81 3.41
N HIS A 468 19.50 14.95 3.41
CA HIS A 468 18.82 14.54 4.65
C HIS A 468 19.79 13.90 5.65
N HIS A 469 20.63 12.97 5.19
CA HIS A 469 21.64 12.34 6.05
C HIS A 469 22.61 13.35 6.66
N HIS A 470 23.10 14.31 5.87
CA HIS A 470 23.98 15.37 6.36
C HIS A 470 23.31 16.25 7.42
N HIS A 471 21.99 16.49 7.29
CA HIS A 471 21.23 17.23 8.29
C HIS A 471 21.13 16.45 9.63
N GLY A 472 20.96 15.12 9.59
CA GLY A 472 20.96 14.28 10.80
C GLY A 472 22.36 14.01 11.39
N TYR A 473 23.39 13.90 10.54
CA TYR A 473 24.78 13.60 10.91
C TYR A 473 25.75 14.62 10.28
N PRO A 474 25.77 15.88 10.78
CA PRO A 474 26.62 16.93 10.27
C PRO A 474 28.10 16.65 10.58
N GLU A 475 29.01 17.06 9.69
CA GLU A 475 30.46 16.87 9.88
C GLU A 475 31.02 17.69 11.06
N ARG A 476 30.35 18.80 11.38
CA ARG A 476 30.67 19.64 12.54
C ARG A 476 29.40 19.84 13.35
N PRO A 477 29.31 19.29 14.57
CA PRO A 477 28.15 19.50 15.42
C PRO A 477 28.10 20.97 15.83
N VAL A 478 27.05 21.68 15.40
CA VAL A 478 26.75 23.05 15.84
C VAL A 478 25.72 22.95 16.96
N ALA A 479 26.08 23.41 18.16
CA ALA A 479 25.26 23.27 19.39
C ALA A 479 23.87 23.95 19.33
N ALA A 480 23.57 24.71 18.27
CA ALA A 480 22.34 25.47 18.11
C ALA A 480 21.29 24.78 17.22
N ASP A 481 21.62 23.63 16.62
CA ASP A 481 20.86 23.08 15.50
C ASP A 481 20.39 21.64 15.78
N HIS A 482 19.89 21.40 17.01
CA HIS A 482 19.36 20.10 17.48
C HIS A 482 17.83 20.13 17.56
N THR A 483 17.17 20.61 16.51
CA THR A 483 15.71 20.52 16.42
C THR A 483 15.34 20.04 15.04
N LEU A 484 14.24 19.29 14.94
CA LEU A 484 13.65 18.94 13.65
C LEU A 484 13.27 20.21 12.88
N ASP A 485 13.41 20.14 11.55
CA ASP A 485 12.93 21.21 10.68
C ASP A 485 11.44 21.49 10.95
N VAL A 486 11.06 22.76 10.90
CA VAL A 486 9.68 23.18 11.17
C VAL A 486 8.69 22.57 10.18
N GLY A 487 9.16 22.16 9.00
CA GLY A 487 8.34 21.70 7.89
C GLY A 487 7.73 22.89 7.15
N GLY A 488 6.48 22.74 6.73
CA GLY A 488 5.71 23.73 5.98
C GLY A 488 5.26 23.19 4.63
N TYR A 489 4.93 21.90 4.58
CA TYR A 489 4.34 21.22 3.43
C TYR A 489 2.80 21.21 3.52
N TYR A 490 2.25 21.09 4.73
CA TYR A 490 0.78 21.09 4.94
C TYR A 490 0.25 22.48 5.25
N GLN A 491 1.05 23.33 5.88
CA GLN A 491 0.70 24.70 6.21
C GLN A 491 1.84 25.65 5.85
N TRP A 492 1.48 26.82 5.32
CA TRP A 492 2.47 27.84 5.06
C TRP A 492 3.27 28.22 6.32
N ARG A 493 4.60 28.19 6.16
CA ARG A 493 5.59 28.66 7.13
C ARG A 493 6.58 29.53 6.39
N LYS A 494 7.13 30.53 7.10
CA LYS A 494 8.06 31.50 6.50
C LYS A 494 9.32 30.84 5.91
N ASP A 495 9.87 29.85 6.63
CA ASP A 495 11.10 29.14 6.25
C ASP A 495 10.82 27.71 5.69
N GLY A 496 9.54 27.42 5.44
CA GLY A 496 9.05 26.11 4.99
C GLY A 496 9.08 25.92 3.47
N GLU A 497 8.22 25.02 2.98
CA GLU A 497 8.03 24.85 1.54
C GLU A 497 7.34 26.09 0.95
N HIS A 498 7.54 26.32 -0.34
CA HIS A 498 6.84 27.37 -1.04
C HIS A 498 5.35 27.04 -1.20
N HIS A 499 4.46 27.99 -0.89
CA HIS A 499 3.02 27.89 -1.16
C HIS A 499 2.58 29.01 -2.09
N LEU A 500 1.74 28.65 -3.07
CA LEU A 500 1.11 29.61 -3.98
C LEU A 500 0.24 30.63 -3.21
N PHE A 501 -0.48 30.17 -2.19
CA PHE A 501 -1.25 31.03 -1.31
C PHE A 501 -0.47 31.33 -0.05
N ASN A 502 0.00 32.57 0.06
CA ASN A 502 0.72 33.07 1.24
C ASN A 502 0.04 34.33 1.79
N PRO A 503 0.35 34.75 3.03
CA PRO A 503 -0.34 35.89 3.66
C PRO A 503 -0.27 37.17 2.83
N GLN A 504 0.82 37.39 2.09
CA GLN A 504 1.01 38.58 1.26
C GLN A 504 0.11 38.55 0.02
N THR A 505 0.07 37.44 -0.72
CA THR A 505 -0.78 37.31 -1.92
C THR A 505 -2.26 37.39 -1.57
N ILE A 506 -2.68 36.76 -0.46
CA ILE A 506 -4.06 36.82 0.03
C ILE A 506 -4.44 38.25 0.44
N ALA A 507 -3.58 38.95 1.20
CA ALA A 507 -3.87 40.30 1.65
C ALA A 507 -4.05 41.28 0.47
N LEU A 508 -3.19 41.17 -0.56
CA LEU A 508 -3.27 42.02 -1.75
C LEU A 508 -4.54 41.74 -2.57
N LEU A 509 -4.93 40.47 -2.72
CA LEU A 509 -6.17 40.11 -3.41
C LEU A 509 -7.41 40.64 -2.67
N GLN A 510 -7.47 40.45 -1.34
CA GLN A 510 -8.59 40.95 -0.54
C GLN A 510 -8.67 42.48 -0.57
N LEU A 511 -7.52 43.16 -0.53
CA LEU A 511 -7.46 44.60 -0.52
C LEU A 511 -7.89 45.18 -1.88
N SER A 512 -7.29 44.72 -2.97
CA SER A 512 -7.61 45.17 -4.34
C SER A 512 -9.10 45.02 -4.67
N THR A 513 -9.70 43.88 -4.31
CA THR A 513 -11.14 43.62 -4.52
C THR A 513 -12.03 44.48 -3.63
N ARG A 514 -11.68 44.70 -2.36
CA ARG A 514 -12.48 45.51 -1.41
C ARG A 514 -12.54 46.98 -1.79
N ILE A 515 -11.43 47.57 -2.24
CA ILE A 515 -11.37 48.98 -2.62
C ILE A 515 -11.55 49.22 -4.13
N GLY A 516 -11.64 48.15 -4.93
CA GLY A 516 -11.78 48.23 -6.38
C GLY A 516 -10.57 48.88 -7.07
N ASP A 517 -9.35 48.67 -6.55
CA ASP A 517 -8.13 49.30 -7.05
C ASP A 517 -7.38 48.39 -8.03
N PRO A 518 -7.36 48.72 -9.34
CA PRO A 518 -6.67 47.92 -10.35
C PRO A 518 -5.15 47.88 -10.15
N ASN A 519 -4.53 48.90 -9.55
CA ASN A 519 -3.08 48.93 -9.37
C ASN A 519 -2.65 47.88 -8.33
N ARG A 520 -3.39 47.76 -7.23
CA ARG A 520 -3.16 46.70 -6.24
C ARG A 520 -3.44 45.31 -6.78
N PHE A 521 -4.40 45.18 -7.71
CA PHE A 521 -4.60 43.91 -8.40
C PHE A 521 -3.39 43.57 -9.29
N ARG A 522 -2.78 44.55 -9.96
CA ARG A 522 -1.52 44.32 -10.70
C ARG A 522 -0.35 43.93 -9.79
N GLU A 523 -0.23 44.53 -8.61
CA GLU A 523 0.78 44.09 -7.62
C GLU A 523 0.56 42.63 -7.22
N TYR A 524 -0.70 42.21 -7.00
CA TYR A 524 -1.04 40.82 -6.75
C TYR A 524 -0.67 39.91 -7.92
N THR A 525 -1.05 40.27 -9.16
CA THR A 525 -0.76 39.42 -10.33
C THR A 525 0.74 39.29 -10.58
N ASN A 526 1.51 40.38 -10.46
CA ASN A 526 2.96 40.33 -10.63
C ASN A 526 3.63 39.41 -9.61
N LEU A 527 3.19 39.43 -8.34
CA LEU A 527 3.73 38.52 -7.32
C LEU A 527 3.39 37.05 -7.62
N ILE A 528 2.19 36.78 -8.16
CA ILE A 528 1.81 35.42 -8.56
C ILE A 528 2.61 34.98 -9.79
N GLU A 529 2.84 35.86 -10.77
CA GLU A 529 3.66 35.59 -11.95
C GLU A 529 5.11 35.29 -11.57
N GLU A 530 5.73 36.11 -10.73
CA GLU A 530 7.07 35.86 -10.18
C GLU A 530 7.16 34.53 -9.42
N GLN A 531 6.13 34.16 -8.65
CA GLN A 531 6.07 32.86 -7.95
C GLN A 531 5.95 31.67 -8.91
N ILE A 532 5.17 31.84 -9.99
CA ILE A 532 4.98 30.81 -11.01
C ILE A 532 6.29 30.58 -11.78
N GLU A 533 7.01 31.65 -12.13
CA GLU A 533 8.31 31.57 -12.80
C GLU A 533 9.37 30.92 -11.90
N GLN A 534 9.32 31.18 -10.59
CA GLN A 534 10.34 30.67 -9.68
C GLN A 534 10.13 29.20 -9.32
N ILE A 535 8.92 28.72 -8.96
CA ILE A 535 8.81 27.41 -8.26
C ILE A 535 7.49 26.62 -8.50
N GLY A 536 6.37 27.24 -8.88
CA GLY A 536 5.09 26.68 -8.43
C GLY A 536 4.43 25.55 -9.23
N THR A 537 4.52 25.53 -10.57
CA THR A 537 3.61 24.69 -11.39
C THR A 537 4.15 24.37 -12.77
N LEU A 538 3.66 23.27 -13.38
CA LEU A 538 4.01 22.89 -14.77
C LEU A 538 3.70 23.99 -15.79
N ARG A 539 2.61 24.74 -15.60
CA ARG A 539 2.26 25.87 -16.49
C ARG A 539 3.27 27.02 -16.42
N GLY A 540 4.02 27.14 -15.31
CA GLY A 540 5.07 28.15 -15.17
C GLY A 540 6.31 27.86 -15.99
N LEU A 541 6.46 26.63 -16.48
CA LEU A 541 7.53 26.24 -17.40
C LEU A 541 7.21 26.58 -18.87
N LEU A 542 6.01 27.12 -19.14
CA LEU A 542 5.54 27.45 -20.47
C LEU A 542 5.59 28.96 -20.67
N ASP A 543 6.01 29.40 -21.86
CA ASP A 543 6.01 30.82 -22.26
C ASP A 543 5.15 31.04 -23.51
N PHE A 544 4.59 32.24 -23.65
CA PHE A 544 3.79 32.63 -24.79
C PHE A 544 4.69 33.00 -25.96
N LYS A 545 4.56 32.27 -27.06
CA LYS A 545 5.16 32.70 -28.33
C LYS A 545 4.29 33.79 -28.96
N PRO A 546 4.76 35.06 -29.08
CA PRO A 546 4.00 36.09 -29.76
C PRO A 546 3.75 35.70 -31.22
N LEU A 547 2.53 35.98 -31.70
CA LEU A 547 2.06 35.64 -33.05
C LEU A 547 2.74 36.46 -34.15
#